data_AF-A0A511QVE1-F1
#
_entry.id   AF-A0A511QVE1-F1
#
_cell.length_a   1.000
_cell.length_b   1.000
_cell.length_c   1.000
_cell.angle_alpha   90.00
_cell.angle_beta   90.00
_cell.angle_gamma   90.00
#
_symmetry.space_group_name_H-M   'P 1'
#
loop_
_entity.id
_entity.type
_entity.pdbx_description
1 polymer ?
#
loop_
_entity_poly.entity_id
_entity_poly.type
_entity_poly.pdbx_seq_one_letter_code
_entity_poly.pdbx_strand_id
1 'polypeptide(L)'
;MITDQQTAVVPENELDLFAYPSENSFKSIWLKSRFFVLSKVYKSTFAHIKALTGNSLFHTAVESKPRILEKALKPYLYVDIKPMQRMRHIEEHFSLLSDTFGNSIEGAFKEDGLTLLSLEDSKGSSYSIILFDGEMREGSLGLRIINDLGQTIYSITFNLSTSPVKTMHIGALKGPSEQIEDRNQVIKTLTRSFHGLRPKALMVELALIFGKSIGVQEFVGVSNKGHIYQALRYKGSKNKAVTFDYDELWAEYGAVQCDKYRYDIPAFPERKDPSALKKNKRRLYTKRYAWLDELELDLSNKINALKTETIELG
;
A
#
# COMPACT_ATOMS: atom_id res chain seq x y z
N MET A 1 3.66 3.06 -31.08
CA MET A 1 3.11 4.43 -30.96
C MET A 1 1.87 4.36 -30.08
N ILE A 2 2.07 4.43 -28.76
CA ILE A 2 0.97 4.59 -27.81
C ILE A 2 0.98 6.07 -27.45
N THR A 3 -0.01 6.80 -27.95
CA THR A 3 -0.19 8.20 -27.65
C THR A 3 -0.55 8.28 -26.17
N ASP A 4 0.37 8.81 -25.37
CA ASP A 4 0.11 9.23 -23.99
C ASP A 4 -1.02 10.26 -24.07
N GLN A 5 -2.26 9.84 -23.83
CA GLN A 5 -3.40 10.76 -23.78
C GLN A 5 -3.22 11.59 -22.50
N GLN A 6 -2.56 12.74 -22.62
CA GLN A 6 -2.58 13.77 -21.59
C GLN A 6 -4.04 14.03 -21.21
N THR A 7 -4.42 13.57 -20.02
CA THR A 7 -5.74 13.83 -19.49
C THR A 7 -5.81 15.32 -19.18
N ALA A 8 -6.85 15.99 -19.68
CA ALA A 8 -7.02 17.41 -19.43
C ALA A 8 -7.15 17.67 -17.92
N VAL A 9 -6.39 18.63 -17.41
CA VAL A 9 -6.47 19.05 -16.00
C VAL A 9 -7.90 19.49 -15.67
N VAL A 10 -8.48 18.90 -14.63
CA VAL A 10 -9.85 19.22 -14.20
C VAL A 10 -9.92 20.68 -13.70
N PRO A 11 -10.90 21.49 -14.15
CA PRO A 11 -11.10 22.85 -13.65
C PRO A 11 -11.33 22.91 -12.13
N GLU A 12 -10.87 23.98 -11.46
CA GLU A 12 -10.95 24.09 -9.97
C GLU A 12 -12.41 24.08 -9.48
N ASN A 13 -13.31 24.63 -10.28
CA ASN A 13 -14.76 24.69 -10.05
C ASN A 13 -15.49 23.37 -10.35
N GLU A 14 -14.79 22.33 -10.79
CA GLU A 14 -15.36 21.02 -11.11
C GLU A 14 -14.76 19.89 -10.25
N LEU A 15 -13.72 20.18 -9.46
CA LEU A 15 -13.10 19.22 -8.55
C LEU A 15 -14.07 18.67 -7.50
N ASP A 16 -15.08 19.44 -7.09
CA ASP A 16 -16.11 19.04 -6.13
C ASP A 16 -17.16 18.11 -6.75
N LEU A 17 -17.50 18.32 -8.03
CA LEU A 17 -18.33 17.43 -8.83
C LEU A 17 -17.60 16.10 -9.09
N PHE A 18 -16.29 16.18 -9.34
CA PHE A 18 -15.41 15.02 -9.48
C PHE A 18 -15.25 14.26 -8.16
N ALA A 19 -15.15 14.97 -7.02
CA ALA A 19 -15.02 14.39 -5.68
C ALA A 19 -16.31 13.72 -5.14
N TYR A 20 -17.48 14.15 -5.60
CA TYR A 20 -18.78 13.67 -5.11
C TYR A 20 -19.80 13.63 -6.25
N PRO A 21 -19.83 12.54 -7.04
CA PRO A 21 -20.83 12.36 -8.09
C PRO A 21 -22.26 12.45 -7.51
N SER A 22 -23.19 12.90 -8.34
CA SER A 22 -24.49 13.47 -7.98
C SER A 22 -25.44 12.51 -7.26
N GLU A 23 -25.26 12.32 -5.97
CA GLU A 23 -26.34 11.91 -5.05
C GLU A 23 -26.92 13.16 -4.39
N ASN A 24 -28.25 13.32 -4.37
CA ASN A 24 -28.94 14.42 -3.69
C ASN A 24 -29.31 14.03 -2.24
N SER A 25 -28.30 13.65 -1.46
CA SER A 25 -28.44 13.40 -0.03
C SER A 25 -28.02 14.62 0.77
N PHE A 26 -28.62 14.88 1.93
CA PHE A 26 -28.13 15.91 2.86
C PHE A 26 -26.64 15.71 3.19
N LYS A 27 -26.20 14.45 3.25
CA LYS A 27 -24.80 14.07 3.49
C LYS A 27 -23.88 14.49 2.35
N SER A 28 -24.29 14.30 1.08
CA SER A 28 -23.47 14.68 -0.07
C SER A 28 -23.37 16.20 -0.23
N ILE A 29 -24.46 16.93 0.02
CA ILE A 29 -24.46 18.40 0.06
C ILE A 29 -23.48 18.90 1.12
N TRP A 30 -23.53 18.34 2.33
CA TRP A 30 -22.59 18.70 3.39
C TRP A 30 -21.13 18.41 3.02
N LEU A 31 -20.87 17.25 2.38
CA LEU A 31 -19.53 16.89 1.93
C LEU A 31 -19.00 17.84 0.84
N LYS A 32 -19.82 18.21 -0.14
CA LYS A 32 -19.47 19.20 -1.18
C LYS A 32 -19.16 20.57 -0.58
N SER A 33 -20.05 21.09 0.28
CA SER A 33 -19.83 22.37 0.96
C SER A 33 -18.55 22.36 1.81
N ARG A 34 -18.29 21.25 2.51
CA ARG A 34 -17.08 21.08 3.28
C ARG A 34 -15.82 21.05 2.40
N PHE A 35 -15.86 20.35 1.27
CA PHE A 35 -14.74 20.29 0.33
C PHE A 35 -14.46 21.66 -0.28
N PHE A 36 -15.49 22.42 -0.64
CA PHE A 36 -15.36 23.81 -1.07
C PHE A 36 -14.72 24.71 0.00
N VAL A 37 -15.14 24.60 1.27
CA VAL A 37 -14.48 25.34 2.36
C VAL A 37 -13.01 24.93 2.51
N LEU A 38 -12.73 23.63 2.45
CA LEU A 38 -11.35 23.14 2.52
C LEU A 38 -10.51 23.60 1.33
N SER A 39 -11.09 23.78 0.14
CA SER A 39 -10.38 24.30 -1.02
C SER A 39 -9.92 25.72 -0.86
N LYS A 40 -10.70 26.55 -0.17
CA LYS A 40 -10.29 27.92 0.17
C LYS A 40 -9.26 27.95 1.30
N VAL A 41 -9.40 27.11 2.32
CA VAL A 41 -8.46 27.04 3.45
C VAL A 41 -7.10 26.49 3.02
N TYR A 42 -7.08 25.46 2.17
CA TYR A 42 -5.86 24.79 1.69
C TYR A 42 -5.56 25.12 0.22
N LYS A 43 -5.70 26.39 -0.16
CA LYS A 43 -5.60 26.85 -1.56
C LYS A 43 -4.36 26.34 -2.29
N SER A 44 -3.18 26.41 -1.66
CA SER A 44 -1.94 25.90 -2.25
C SER A 44 -2.03 24.39 -2.49
N THR A 45 -2.42 23.60 -1.49
CA THR A 45 -2.61 22.15 -1.62
C THR A 45 -3.61 21.79 -2.73
N PHE A 46 -4.68 22.56 -2.88
CA PHE A 46 -5.66 22.33 -3.95
C PHE A 46 -5.14 22.64 -5.35
N ALA A 47 -4.29 23.64 -5.50
CA ALA A 47 -3.62 23.91 -6.78
C ALA A 47 -2.76 22.71 -7.23
N HIS A 48 -2.08 22.07 -6.28
CA HIS A 48 -1.31 20.84 -6.49
C HIS A 48 -2.21 19.64 -6.83
N ILE A 49 -3.29 19.42 -6.08
CA ILE A 49 -4.29 18.38 -6.40
C ILE A 49 -4.83 18.56 -7.83
N LYS A 50 -5.17 19.80 -8.19
CA LYS A 50 -5.64 20.14 -9.53
C LYS A 50 -4.59 19.76 -10.58
N ALA A 51 -3.35 20.22 -10.43
CA ALA A 51 -2.28 19.90 -11.36
C ALA A 51 -2.09 18.37 -11.51
N LEU A 52 -2.19 17.62 -10.41
CA LEU A 52 -2.06 16.17 -10.42
C LEU A 52 -3.18 15.45 -11.18
N THR A 53 -4.35 16.06 -11.40
CA THR A 53 -5.39 15.47 -12.28
C THR A 53 -4.97 15.32 -13.74
N GLY A 54 -3.89 16.00 -14.16
CA GLY A 54 -3.28 15.76 -15.48
C GLY A 54 -2.48 14.45 -15.56
N ASN A 55 -2.19 13.80 -14.42
CA ASN A 55 -1.63 12.45 -14.38
C ASN A 55 -2.77 11.45 -14.61
N SER A 56 -2.67 10.65 -15.68
CA SER A 56 -3.72 9.70 -16.09
C SER A 56 -4.06 8.70 -14.99
N LEU A 57 -3.05 8.16 -14.30
CA LEU A 57 -3.25 7.19 -13.24
C LEU A 57 -3.96 7.79 -12.03
N PHE A 58 -3.59 9.02 -11.63
CA PHE A 58 -4.29 9.74 -10.58
C PHE A 58 -5.73 10.04 -10.98
N HIS A 59 -5.97 10.43 -12.24
CA HIS A 59 -7.31 10.64 -12.75
C HIS A 59 -8.18 9.37 -12.64
N THR A 60 -7.69 8.24 -13.14
CA THR A 60 -8.37 6.93 -13.02
C THR A 60 -8.64 6.56 -11.56
N ALA A 61 -7.66 6.78 -10.67
CA ALA A 61 -7.82 6.52 -9.25
C ALA A 61 -8.93 7.39 -8.63
N VAL A 62 -9.02 8.66 -9.01
CA VAL A 62 -10.07 9.56 -8.51
C VAL A 62 -11.43 9.22 -9.12
N GLU A 63 -11.53 8.83 -10.38
CA GLU A 63 -12.80 8.38 -10.98
C GLU A 63 -13.36 7.16 -10.25
N SER A 64 -12.50 6.18 -9.93
CA SER A 64 -12.91 5.01 -9.16
C SER A 64 -13.23 5.37 -7.71
N LYS A 65 -12.41 6.24 -7.10
CA LYS A 65 -12.52 6.59 -5.68
C LYS A 65 -12.30 8.09 -5.47
N PRO A 66 -13.36 8.89 -5.64
CA PRO A 66 -13.29 10.36 -5.56
C PRO A 66 -12.68 10.93 -4.27
N ARG A 67 -12.81 10.17 -3.17
CA ARG A 67 -12.28 10.52 -1.85
C ARG A 67 -10.76 10.59 -1.77
N ILE A 68 -10.03 10.12 -2.79
CA ILE A 68 -8.58 10.29 -2.93
C ILE A 68 -8.18 11.77 -2.89
N LEU A 69 -9.01 12.67 -3.46
CA LEU A 69 -8.80 14.12 -3.40
C LEU A 69 -8.74 14.67 -1.97
N GLU A 70 -9.36 13.97 -1.01
CA GLU A 70 -9.34 14.38 0.39
C GLU A 70 -8.09 13.90 1.17
N LYS A 71 -7.25 13.02 0.61
CA LYS A 71 -6.09 12.43 1.32
C LYS A 71 -5.16 13.51 1.87
N ALA A 72 -4.76 14.47 1.03
CA ALA A 72 -3.86 15.55 1.43
C ALA A 72 -4.48 16.48 2.51
N LEU A 73 -5.80 16.56 2.57
CA LEU A 73 -6.57 17.45 3.45
C LEU A 73 -6.81 16.87 4.86
N LYS A 74 -6.37 15.65 5.10
CA LYS A 74 -6.54 14.93 6.38
C LYS A 74 -5.21 14.32 6.80
N PRO A 75 -5.06 13.89 8.07
CA PRO A 75 -3.93 13.07 8.44
C PRO A 75 -3.83 11.88 7.47
N TYR A 76 -2.63 11.69 6.91
CA TYR A 76 -2.31 10.69 5.90
C TYR A 76 -0.92 10.11 6.16
N LEU A 77 -0.78 8.78 5.99
CA LEU A 77 0.43 7.97 6.14
C LEU A 77 0.98 7.92 7.58
N TYR A 78 1.48 9.04 8.11
CA TYR A 78 1.93 9.18 9.50
C TYR A 78 1.21 10.34 10.21
N VAL A 79 1.15 10.25 11.55
CA VAL A 79 0.50 11.26 12.41
C VAL A 79 1.12 12.66 12.31
N ASP A 80 2.42 12.79 12.04
CA ASP A 80 3.19 14.03 12.15
C ASP A 80 3.47 14.73 10.81
N ILE A 81 3.02 14.18 9.68
CA ILE A 81 3.25 14.80 8.36
C ILE A 81 2.43 16.09 8.23
N LYS A 82 3.06 17.19 7.81
CA LYS A 82 2.37 18.47 7.55
C LYS A 82 1.60 18.43 6.22
N PRO A 83 0.51 19.21 6.05
CA PRO A 83 -0.33 19.16 4.84
C PRO A 83 0.43 19.23 3.49
N MET A 84 1.39 20.15 3.33
CA MET A 84 2.17 20.24 2.09
C MET A 84 3.07 19.02 1.84
N GLN A 85 3.62 18.42 2.90
CA GLN A 85 4.40 17.18 2.76
C GLN A 85 3.51 15.99 2.40
N ARG A 86 2.25 15.96 2.88
CA ARG A 86 1.27 14.93 2.47
C ARG A 86 0.97 15.04 0.98
N MET A 87 0.77 16.26 0.48
CA MET A 87 0.56 16.49 -0.94
C MET A 87 1.74 16.01 -1.77
N ARG A 88 2.95 16.41 -1.37
CA ARG A 88 4.19 15.99 -2.02
C ARG A 88 4.32 14.47 -2.09
N HIS A 89 4.03 13.75 -1.01
CA HIS A 89 4.04 12.28 -1.02
C HIS A 89 3.00 11.67 -1.98
N ILE A 90 1.86 12.32 -2.18
CA ILE A 90 0.85 11.86 -3.13
C ILE A 90 1.33 12.13 -4.56
N GLU A 91 1.87 13.32 -4.84
CA GLU A 91 2.44 13.65 -6.15
C GLU A 91 3.57 12.68 -6.53
N GLU A 92 4.58 12.55 -5.66
CA GLU A 92 5.72 11.66 -5.87
C GLU A 92 5.27 10.20 -6.08
N HIS A 93 4.23 9.76 -5.37
CA HIS A 93 3.68 8.42 -5.53
C HIS A 93 3.08 8.18 -6.90
N PHE A 94 2.15 9.03 -7.34
CA PHE A 94 1.48 8.85 -8.63
C PHE A 94 2.42 9.11 -9.80
N SER A 95 3.32 10.09 -9.70
CA SER A 95 4.38 10.28 -10.70
C SER A 95 5.27 9.04 -10.82
N LEU A 96 5.77 8.49 -9.70
CA LEU A 96 6.62 7.30 -9.76
C LEU A 96 5.90 6.10 -10.36
N LEU A 97 4.62 5.88 -10.03
CA LEU A 97 3.85 4.78 -10.60
C LEU A 97 3.61 4.96 -12.10
N SER A 98 3.26 6.17 -12.55
CA SER A 98 3.10 6.48 -13.98
C SER A 98 4.41 6.29 -14.73
N ASP A 99 5.52 6.80 -14.20
CA ASP A 99 6.84 6.68 -14.83
C ASP A 99 7.33 5.22 -14.89
N THR A 100 6.94 4.41 -13.91
CA THR A 100 7.40 3.00 -13.82
C THR A 100 6.53 2.06 -14.66
N PHE A 101 5.22 2.26 -14.66
CA PHE A 101 4.26 1.28 -15.17
C PHE A 101 3.32 1.81 -16.27
N GLY A 102 3.18 3.12 -16.40
CA GLY A 102 2.16 3.71 -17.27
C GLY A 102 0.78 3.13 -16.98
N ASN A 103 0.04 2.76 -18.02
CA ASN A 103 -1.34 2.29 -17.90
C ASN A 103 -1.46 0.84 -17.39
N SER A 104 -0.37 0.06 -17.35
CA SER A 104 -0.43 -1.35 -16.93
C SER A 104 -0.86 -1.53 -15.47
N ILE A 105 -0.66 -0.49 -14.65
CA ILE A 105 -0.97 -0.49 -13.22
C ILE A 105 -2.39 -0.02 -12.91
N GLU A 106 -3.14 0.51 -13.89
CA GLU A 106 -4.50 1.04 -13.69
C GLU A 106 -5.43 0.02 -13.03
N GLY A 107 -5.26 -1.27 -13.32
CA GLY A 107 -6.04 -2.35 -12.71
C GLY A 107 -5.98 -2.35 -11.18
N ALA A 108 -4.88 -1.89 -10.58
CA ALA A 108 -4.74 -1.77 -9.13
C ALA A 108 -5.70 -0.74 -8.51
N PHE A 109 -6.17 0.23 -9.30
CA PHE A 109 -7.07 1.29 -8.85
C PHE A 109 -8.55 1.01 -9.20
N LYS A 110 -8.86 -0.20 -9.68
CA LYS A 110 -10.22 -0.69 -9.92
C LYS A 110 -10.69 -1.56 -8.73
N GLU A 111 -11.98 -1.89 -8.69
CA GLU A 111 -12.62 -2.61 -7.56
C GLU A 111 -11.94 -3.95 -7.24
N ASP A 112 -11.62 -4.75 -8.27
CA ASP A 112 -11.00 -6.06 -8.11
C ASP A 112 -9.49 -5.98 -7.77
N GLY A 113 -8.83 -4.89 -8.15
CA GLY A 113 -7.38 -4.77 -8.13
C GLY A 113 -6.71 -5.52 -9.29
N LEU A 114 -5.38 -5.60 -9.24
CA LEU A 114 -4.55 -6.27 -10.24
C LEU A 114 -3.93 -7.55 -9.66
N THR A 115 -4.32 -8.71 -10.19
CA THR A 115 -3.73 -9.99 -9.78
C THR A 115 -2.27 -10.10 -10.24
N LEU A 116 -1.37 -10.29 -9.26
CA LEU A 116 0.05 -10.51 -9.52
C LEU A 116 0.36 -12.00 -9.64
N LEU A 117 0.00 -12.77 -8.61
CA LEU A 117 0.32 -14.20 -8.51
C LEU A 117 -0.82 -14.97 -7.86
N SER A 118 -0.81 -16.29 -8.05
CA SER A 118 -1.67 -17.24 -7.32
C SER A 118 -0.82 -18.09 -6.38
N LEU A 119 -1.40 -18.45 -5.24
CA LEU A 119 -0.81 -19.32 -4.22
C LEU A 119 -1.78 -20.45 -3.92
N GLU A 120 -1.25 -21.59 -3.50
CA GLU A 120 -2.03 -22.71 -3.00
C GLU A 120 -1.56 -23.07 -1.59
N ASP A 121 -2.49 -23.43 -0.70
CA ASP A 121 -2.14 -23.94 0.61
C ASP A 121 -2.00 -25.48 0.62
N SER A 122 -1.50 -26.01 1.74
CA SER A 122 -1.29 -27.46 1.92
C SER A 122 -2.57 -28.33 1.88
N LYS A 123 -3.76 -27.71 1.78
CA LYS A 123 -5.05 -28.39 1.64
C LYS A 123 -5.66 -28.22 0.24
N GLY A 124 -4.98 -27.54 -0.67
CA GLY A 124 -5.47 -27.28 -2.02
C GLY A 124 -6.34 -26.05 -2.16
N SER A 125 -6.48 -25.21 -1.12
CA SER A 125 -7.23 -23.95 -1.25
C SER A 125 -6.39 -22.92 -2.00
N SER A 126 -7.03 -22.24 -2.95
CA SER A 126 -6.41 -21.22 -3.80
C SER A 126 -6.51 -19.83 -3.17
N TYR A 127 -5.44 -19.05 -3.33
CA TYR A 127 -5.34 -17.66 -2.91
C TYR A 127 -4.70 -16.83 -4.03
N SER A 128 -4.97 -15.52 -4.04
CA SER A 128 -4.38 -14.60 -5.01
C SER A 128 -3.68 -13.45 -4.29
N ILE A 129 -2.48 -13.10 -4.77
CA ILE A 129 -1.78 -11.87 -4.40
C ILE A 129 -2.25 -10.78 -5.35
N ILE A 130 -2.89 -9.75 -4.80
CA ILE A 130 -3.49 -8.65 -5.55
C ILE A 130 -2.79 -7.34 -5.17
N LEU A 131 -2.42 -6.56 -6.18
CA LEU A 131 -2.08 -5.15 -6.02
C LEU A 131 -3.36 -4.31 -6.05
N PHE A 132 -3.54 -3.39 -5.10
CA PHE A 132 -4.75 -2.57 -4.99
C PHE A 132 -4.44 -1.14 -4.53
N ASP A 133 -5.44 -0.26 -4.53
CA ASP A 133 -5.37 1.19 -4.23
C ASP A 133 -4.98 1.56 -2.78
N GLY A 134 -4.76 0.55 -1.94
CA GLY A 134 -4.37 0.72 -0.55
C GLY A 134 -5.47 1.26 0.36
N GLU A 135 -5.17 1.23 1.66
CA GLU A 135 -6.04 1.79 2.68
C GLU A 135 -6.06 3.33 2.65
N MET A 136 -7.27 3.89 2.71
CA MET A 136 -7.55 5.30 2.39
C MET A 136 -6.64 6.30 3.11
N ARG A 137 -6.28 6.06 4.38
CA ARG A 137 -5.50 7.02 5.20
C ARG A 137 -4.05 6.59 5.37
N GLU A 138 -3.75 5.32 5.13
CA GLU A 138 -2.52 4.67 5.52
C GLU A 138 -1.55 4.55 4.32
N GLY A 139 -2.01 4.73 3.09
CA GLY A 139 -1.17 4.81 1.90
C GLY A 139 -1.99 5.00 0.63
N SER A 140 -1.40 4.74 -0.54
CA SER A 140 -2.06 4.91 -1.85
C SER A 140 -1.87 3.72 -2.80
N LEU A 141 -1.17 2.69 -2.33
CA LEU A 141 -1.06 1.39 -2.97
C LEU A 141 -0.94 0.32 -1.88
N GLY A 142 -1.22 -0.94 -2.21
CA GLY A 142 -1.04 -2.03 -1.28
C GLY A 142 -1.05 -3.38 -1.96
N LEU A 143 -0.62 -4.39 -1.20
CA LEU A 143 -0.73 -5.79 -1.57
C LEU A 143 -1.72 -6.46 -0.62
N ARG A 144 -2.57 -7.35 -1.14
CA ARG A 144 -3.46 -8.18 -0.33
C ARG A 144 -3.43 -9.62 -0.80
N ILE A 145 -3.58 -10.55 0.14
CA ILE A 145 -3.86 -11.95 -0.13
C ILE A 145 -5.36 -12.14 0.02
N ILE A 146 -6.04 -12.63 -1.02
CA ILE A 146 -7.46 -12.99 -0.99
C ILE A 146 -7.64 -14.50 -1.17
N ASN A 147 -8.73 -15.06 -0.65
CA ASN A 147 -9.18 -16.39 -1.02
C ASN A 147 -10.04 -16.36 -2.31
N ASP A 148 -10.47 -17.54 -2.75
CA ASP A 148 -11.41 -17.76 -3.86
C ASP A 148 -12.75 -17.03 -3.72
N LEU A 149 -13.19 -16.75 -2.49
CA LEU A 149 -14.38 -15.95 -2.19
C LEU A 149 -14.15 -14.43 -2.25
N GLY A 150 -12.95 -13.98 -2.63
CA GLY A 150 -12.59 -12.55 -2.66
C GLY A 150 -12.37 -11.92 -1.27
N GLN A 151 -12.36 -12.72 -0.21
CA GLN A 151 -12.16 -12.23 1.15
C GLN A 151 -10.68 -11.99 1.42
N THR A 152 -10.35 -10.80 1.93
CA THR A 152 -8.97 -10.46 2.29
C THR A 152 -8.52 -11.22 3.53
N ILE A 153 -7.43 -11.98 3.39
CA ILE A 153 -6.75 -12.69 4.49
C ILE A 153 -5.76 -11.77 5.19
N TYR A 154 -4.95 -11.04 4.44
CA TYR A 154 -4.07 -10.00 4.97
C TYR A 154 -3.87 -8.93 3.90
N SER A 155 -3.62 -7.69 4.33
CA SER A 155 -3.18 -6.62 3.45
C SER A 155 -2.06 -5.80 4.08
N ILE A 156 -1.20 -5.25 3.23
CA ILE A 156 -0.19 -4.26 3.58
C ILE A 156 -0.36 -3.06 2.66
N THR A 157 -0.38 -1.87 3.24
CA THR A 157 -0.59 -0.61 2.51
C THR A 157 0.63 0.27 2.69
N PHE A 158 1.05 0.87 1.58
CA PHE A 158 2.19 1.75 1.52
C PHE A 158 1.97 2.95 0.60
N ASN A 159 2.85 3.93 0.73
CA ASN A 159 3.00 5.04 -0.22
C ASN A 159 4.45 5.09 -0.69
N LEU A 160 4.70 5.63 -1.87
CA LEU A 160 6.04 5.77 -2.44
C LEU A 160 6.43 7.24 -2.47
N SER A 161 7.69 7.53 -2.20
CA SER A 161 8.29 8.85 -2.36
C SER A 161 9.60 8.71 -3.13
N THR A 162 10.10 9.81 -3.68
CA THR A 162 11.32 9.83 -4.50
C THR A 162 12.42 10.72 -3.94
N SER A 163 12.14 11.48 -2.88
CA SER A 163 13.07 12.43 -2.28
C SER A 163 13.26 12.16 -0.79
N PRO A 164 14.50 12.09 -0.28
CA PRO A 164 15.77 12.27 -1.02
C PRO A 164 16.15 11.08 -1.90
N VAL A 165 15.61 9.89 -1.61
CA VAL A 165 15.77 8.68 -2.41
C VAL A 165 14.41 8.02 -2.61
N LYS A 166 14.33 7.00 -3.45
CA LYS A 166 13.10 6.21 -3.60
C LYS A 166 12.82 5.45 -2.31
N THR A 167 11.73 5.78 -1.62
CA THR A 167 11.38 5.22 -0.31
C THR A 167 9.97 4.66 -0.33
N MET A 168 9.80 3.45 0.22
CA MET A 168 8.49 2.87 0.50
C MET A 168 8.11 3.12 1.95
N HIS A 169 6.98 3.81 2.14
CA HIS A 169 6.43 4.10 3.45
C HIS A 169 5.26 3.16 3.76
N ILE A 170 5.47 2.17 4.64
CA ILE A 170 4.43 1.22 5.05
C ILE A 170 3.61 1.82 6.20
N GLY A 171 2.34 2.13 5.91
CA GLY A 171 1.44 2.79 6.85
C GLY A 171 0.39 1.88 7.50
N ALA A 172 0.16 0.68 6.96
CA ALA A 172 -0.71 -0.30 7.61
C ALA A 172 -0.39 -1.75 7.24
N LEU A 173 -0.65 -2.64 8.19
CA LEU A 173 -0.82 -4.07 7.97
C LEU A 173 -2.12 -4.51 8.66
N LYS A 174 -3.05 -5.10 7.90
CA LYS A 174 -4.35 -5.55 8.41
C LYS A 174 -4.51 -7.05 8.28
N GLY A 175 -5.07 -7.64 9.33
CA GLY A 175 -5.37 -9.08 9.39
C GLY A 175 -6.63 -9.47 8.62
N PRO A 176 -7.09 -10.72 8.81
CA PRO A 176 -8.19 -11.26 8.03
C PRO A 176 -9.49 -10.51 8.24
N SER A 177 -10.24 -10.36 7.15
CA SER A 177 -11.59 -9.81 7.12
C SER A 177 -12.48 -10.43 8.20
N GLU A 178 -13.34 -9.63 8.82
CA GLU A 178 -14.31 -10.09 9.81
C GLU A 178 -15.33 -11.10 9.25
N GLN A 179 -15.48 -11.15 7.93
CA GLN A 179 -16.36 -12.08 7.22
C GLN A 179 -15.82 -13.52 7.18
N ILE A 180 -14.56 -13.72 7.55
CA ILE A 180 -13.95 -15.05 7.61
C ILE A 180 -14.31 -15.68 8.97
N GLU A 181 -15.05 -16.78 8.95
CA GLU A 181 -15.53 -17.43 10.18
C GLU A 181 -14.38 -17.97 11.05
N ASP A 182 -13.45 -18.73 10.45
CA ASP A 182 -12.32 -19.33 11.18
C ASP A 182 -10.95 -18.74 10.79
N ARG A 183 -10.78 -17.45 11.10
CA ARG A 183 -9.53 -16.69 10.84
C ARG A 183 -8.29 -17.37 11.41
N ASN A 184 -8.41 -17.96 12.60
CA ASN A 184 -7.30 -18.61 13.27
C ASN A 184 -6.86 -19.88 12.53
N GLN A 185 -7.81 -20.68 12.05
CA GLN A 185 -7.47 -21.88 11.28
C GLN A 185 -6.91 -21.53 9.91
N VAL A 186 -7.39 -20.49 9.24
CA VAL A 186 -6.80 -19.96 7.99
C VAL A 186 -5.34 -19.55 8.24
N ILE A 187 -5.08 -18.75 9.28
CA ILE A 187 -3.72 -18.32 9.64
C ILE A 187 -2.81 -19.52 9.93
N LYS A 188 -3.28 -20.51 10.70
CA LYS A 188 -2.51 -21.73 11.00
C LYS A 188 -2.19 -22.54 9.74
N THR A 189 -3.17 -22.67 8.83
CA THR A 189 -3.03 -23.44 7.59
C THR A 189 -2.03 -22.76 6.66
N LEU A 190 -2.15 -21.46 6.43
CA LEU A 190 -1.19 -20.68 5.63
C LEU A 190 0.20 -20.69 6.26
N THR A 191 0.30 -20.52 7.58
CA THR A 191 1.60 -20.59 8.27
C THR A 191 2.28 -21.94 8.04
N ARG A 192 1.53 -23.04 8.08
CA ARG A 192 2.08 -24.38 7.79
C ARG A 192 2.51 -24.51 6.33
N SER A 193 1.69 -23.99 5.41
CA SER A 193 1.90 -24.06 3.97
C SER A 193 3.15 -23.29 3.55
N PHE A 194 3.36 -22.10 4.13
CA PHE A 194 4.54 -21.26 3.90
C PHE A 194 5.69 -21.58 4.86
N HIS A 195 5.88 -22.87 5.17
CA HIS A 195 7.02 -23.38 5.94
C HIS A 195 7.26 -22.64 7.27
N GLY A 196 6.19 -22.37 7.99
CA GLY A 196 6.17 -21.70 9.28
C GLY A 196 6.32 -20.18 9.22
N LEU A 197 6.29 -19.56 8.04
CA LEU A 197 6.23 -18.11 7.89
C LEU A 197 4.79 -17.66 8.14
N ARG A 198 4.60 -16.76 9.11
CA ARG A 198 3.25 -16.25 9.43
C ARG A 198 2.77 -15.35 8.28
N PRO A 199 1.48 -15.35 7.92
CA PRO A 199 0.95 -14.48 6.86
C PRO A 199 1.27 -12.98 7.04
N LYS A 200 1.28 -12.47 8.28
CA LYS A 200 1.71 -11.09 8.57
C LYS A 200 3.15 -10.81 8.10
N ALA A 201 4.06 -11.76 8.29
CA ALA A 201 5.45 -11.64 7.88
C ALA A 201 5.57 -11.77 6.35
N LEU A 202 4.81 -12.70 5.75
CA LEU A 202 4.72 -12.82 4.29
C LEU A 202 4.32 -11.49 3.63
N MET A 203 3.39 -10.72 4.20
CA MET A 203 3.04 -9.41 3.65
C MET A 203 4.22 -8.42 3.64
N VAL A 204 5.09 -8.47 4.64
CA VAL A 204 6.30 -7.65 4.69
C VAL A 204 7.27 -8.09 3.59
N GLU A 205 7.53 -9.39 3.45
CA GLU A 205 8.36 -9.92 2.35
C GLU A 205 7.83 -9.48 0.98
N LEU A 206 6.53 -9.60 0.74
CA LEU A 206 5.89 -9.18 -0.51
C LEU A 206 6.08 -7.67 -0.78
N ALA A 207 5.97 -6.81 0.23
CA ALA A 207 6.21 -5.38 0.09
C ALA A 207 7.69 -5.07 -0.19
N LEU A 208 8.63 -5.76 0.47
CA LEU A 208 10.06 -5.62 0.22
C LEU A 208 10.42 -6.05 -1.20
N ILE A 209 9.93 -7.21 -1.65
CA ILE A 209 10.12 -7.70 -3.03
C ILE A 209 9.55 -6.70 -4.04
N PHE A 210 8.34 -6.19 -3.81
CA PHE A 210 7.72 -5.20 -4.69
C PHE A 210 8.56 -3.92 -4.76
N GLY A 211 8.96 -3.37 -3.61
CA GLY A 211 9.77 -2.16 -3.55
C GLY A 211 11.12 -2.34 -4.25
N LYS A 212 11.85 -3.42 -3.93
CA LYS A 212 13.12 -3.75 -4.59
C LYS A 212 12.96 -3.86 -6.10
N SER A 213 11.88 -4.51 -6.56
CA SER A 213 11.57 -4.65 -7.99
C SER A 213 11.44 -3.31 -8.71
N ILE A 214 10.99 -2.24 -8.04
CA ILE A 214 10.86 -0.90 -8.64
C ILE A 214 12.01 0.06 -8.26
N GLY A 215 13.08 -0.46 -7.64
CA GLY A 215 14.25 0.32 -7.26
C GLY A 215 14.07 1.21 -6.03
N VAL A 216 13.16 0.86 -5.12
CA VAL A 216 13.11 1.46 -3.78
C VAL A 216 14.40 1.11 -3.04
N GLN A 217 14.97 2.12 -2.38
CA GLN A 217 16.23 2.03 -1.63
C GLN A 217 16.00 1.99 -0.12
N GLU A 218 14.95 2.66 0.37
CA GLU A 218 14.63 2.73 1.79
C GLU A 218 13.21 2.23 2.06
N PHE A 219 13.02 1.57 3.20
CA PHE A 219 11.72 1.05 3.63
C PHE A 219 11.42 1.56 5.04
N VAL A 220 10.33 2.32 5.18
CA VAL A 220 9.97 2.97 6.44
C VAL A 220 8.63 2.45 6.94
N GLY A 221 8.65 1.74 8.07
CA GLY A 221 7.46 1.24 8.76
C GLY A 221 6.90 2.24 9.77
N VAL A 222 5.57 2.35 9.84
CA VAL A 222 4.90 3.13 10.90
C VAL A 222 5.04 2.46 12.26
N SER A 223 5.35 3.22 13.32
CA SER A 223 5.29 2.71 14.69
C SER A 223 3.85 2.70 15.24
N ASN A 224 3.62 2.03 16.37
CA ASN A 224 2.34 2.08 17.07
C ASN A 224 1.89 3.52 17.40
N LYS A 225 2.86 4.38 17.77
CA LYS A 225 2.63 5.81 18.05
C LYS A 225 2.50 6.64 16.78
N GLY A 226 3.11 6.21 15.69
CA GLY A 226 3.08 6.86 14.38
C GLY A 226 1.79 6.63 13.61
N HIS A 227 1.05 5.57 13.96
CA HIS A 227 -0.13 5.13 13.23
C HIS A 227 -1.17 6.25 13.10
N ILE A 228 -1.80 6.34 11.93
CA ILE A 228 -2.61 7.51 11.59
C ILE A 228 -3.80 7.74 12.54
N TYR A 229 -4.35 6.66 13.11
CA TYR A 229 -5.41 6.73 14.12
C TYR A 229 -4.99 7.31 15.47
N GLN A 230 -3.70 7.55 15.71
CA GLN A 230 -3.21 8.31 16.86
C GLN A 230 -3.32 9.83 16.68
N ALA A 231 -3.61 10.32 15.47
CA ALA A 231 -3.80 11.73 15.22
C ALA A 231 -4.93 12.33 16.07
N LEU A 232 -4.75 13.58 16.54
CA LEU A 232 -5.72 14.29 17.38
C LEU A 232 -7.15 14.24 16.82
N ARG A 233 -7.27 14.32 15.49
CA ARG A 233 -8.53 14.24 14.76
C ARG A 233 -9.34 12.97 15.05
N TYR A 234 -8.67 11.87 15.36
CA TYR A 234 -9.27 10.55 15.50
C TYR A 234 -9.35 10.08 16.96
N LYS A 235 -8.84 10.88 17.90
CA LYS A 235 -8.98 10.63 19.33
C LYS A 235 -10.46 10.43 19.70
N GLY A 236 -10.75 9.35 20.41
CA GLY A 236 -12.09 8.97 20.84
C GLY A 236 -12.92 8.15 19.83
N SER A 237 -12.63 8.19 18.53
CA SER A 237 -13.42 7.47 17.52
C SER A 237 -12.70 6.27 16.91
N LYS A 238 -11.37 6.30 16.80
CA LYS A 238 -10.57 5.24 16.14
C LYS A 238 -9.34 4.78 16.92
N ASN A 239 -9.10 5.29 18.12
CA ASN A 239 -7.92 4.92 18.92
C ASN A 239 -7.84 3.42 19.27
N LYS A 240 -8.99 2.74 19.39
CA LYS A 240 -9.07 1.29 19.65
C LYS A 240 -9.13 0.44 18.38
N ALA A 241 -9.12 1.06 17.19
CA ALA A 241 -9.21 0.34 15.92
C ALA A 241 -7.88 -0.31 15.50
N VAL A 242 -6.78 0.04 16.17
CA VAL A 242 -5.46 -0.58 15.95
C VAL A 242 -5.25 -1.65 17.01
N THR A 243 -5.32 -2.91 16.60
CA THR A 243 -5.03 -4.07 17.43
C THR A 243 -3.69 -4.72 17.09
N PHE A 244 -3.05 -4.26 16.02
CA PHE A 244 -1.79 -4.77 15.53
C PHE A 244 -0.62 -4.07 16.22
N ASP A 245 0.35 -4.85 16.71
CA ASP A 245 1.60 -4.34 17.27
C ASP A 245 2.65 -4.19 16.17
N TYR A 246 2.83 -2.96 15.69
CA TYR A 246 3.80 -2.63 14.66
C TYR A 246 5.23 -2.66 15.20
N ASP A 247 5.46 -2.19 16.42
CA ASP A 247 6.78 -2.11 17.02
C ASP A 247 7.37 -3.52 17.20
N GLU A 248 6.54 -4.49 17.63
CA GLU A 248 6.92 -5.91 17.72
C GLU A 248 7.23 -6.50 16.32
N LEU A 249 6.40 -6.22 15.32
CA LEU A 249 6.64 -6.70 13.94
C LEU A 249 7.98 -6.18 13.39
N TRP A 250 8.25 -4.89 13.56
CA TRP A 250 9.48 -4.28 13.05
C TRP A 250 10.72 -4.81 13.79
N ALA A 251 10.61 -5.05 15.10
CA ALA A 251 11.65 -5.73 15.86
C ALA A 251 11.91 -7.17 15.37
N GLU A 252 10.87 -7.94 15.01
CA GLU A 252 11.02 -9.28 14.40
C GLU A 252 11.82 -9.23 13.08
N TYR A 253 11.79 -8.09 12.37
CA TYR A 253 12.47 -7.86 11.09
C TYR A 253 13.85 -7.22 11.21
N GLY A 254 14.35 -6.99 12.44
CA GLY A 254 15.63 -6.32 12.67
C GLY A 254 15.62 -4.83 12.29
N ALA A 255 14.44 -4.22 12.23
CA ALA A 255 14.29 -2.81 11.92
C ALA A 255 14.81 -1.92 13.07
N VAL A 256 15.37 -0.77 12.72
CA VAL A 256 15.89 0.21 13.68
C VAL A 256 14.89 1.34 13.83
N GLN A 257 14.60 1.74 15.07
CA GLN A 257 13.69 2.87 15.29
C GLN A 257 14.36 4.18 14.84
N CYS A 258 13.83 4.84 13.80
CA CYS A 258 14.30 6.15 13.36
C CYS A 258 13.92 7.24 14.37
N ASP A 259 12.67 7.19 14.82
CA ASP A 259 12.07 8.12 15.77
C ASP A 259 10.82 7.52 16.43
N LYS A 260 10.10 8.33 17.22
CA LYS A 260 8.88 7.88 17.91
C LYS A 260 7.76 7.35 17.00
N TYR A 261 7.76 7.69 15.72
CA TYR A 261 6.70 7.41 14.76
C TYR A 261 7.10 6.41 13.67
N ARG A 262 8.39 6.09 13.51
CA ARG A 262 8.90 5.36 12.34
C ARG A 262 10.03 4.39 12.69
N TYR A 263 10.10 3.33 11.89
CA TYR A 263 11.17 2.33 11.86
C TYR A 263 11.78 2.26 10.47
N ASP A 264 13.11 2.14 10.40
CA ASP A 264 13.87 1.83 9.20
C ASP A 264 13.97 0.30 9.07
N ILE A 265 13.36 -0.24 8.03
CA ILE A 265 13.25 -1.66 7.77
C ILE A 265 14.38 -2.05 6.80
N PRO A 266 15.22 -3.04 7.13
CA PRO A 266 16.25 -3.49 6.21
C PRO A 266 15.63 -4.03 4.92
N ALA A 267 16.12 -3.56 3.77
CA ALA A 267 15.71 -4.06 2.45
C ALA A 267 15.95 -5.57 2.28
N PHE A 268 16.92 -6.11 3.03
CA PHE A 268 17.27 -7.52 3.10
C PHE A 268 17.29 -7.96 4.57
N PRO A 269 16.14 -8.36 5.14
CA PRO A 269 16.05 -8.85 6.51
C PRO A 269 16.97 -10.06 6.73
N GLU A 270 17.59 -10.13 7.91
CA GLU A 270 18.54 -11.19 8.22
C GLU A 270 17.85 -12.57 8.23
N ARG A 271 18.37 -13.49 7.43
CA ARG A 271 17.94 -14.88 7.41
C ARG A 271 18.79 -15.68 8.40
N LYS A 272 18.14 -16.51 9.22
CA LYS A 272 18.84 -17.41 10.15
C LYS A 272 19.61 -18.46 9.36
N ASP A 273 20.90 -18.65 9.65
CA ASP A 273 21.66 -19.74 9.05
C ASP A 273 21.05 -21.11 9.44
N PRO A 274 20.50 -21.88 8.48
CA PRO A 274 19.95 -23.20 8.76
C PRO A 274 20.99 -24.19 9.31
N SER A 275 22.27 -24.01 9.01
CA SER A 275 23.36 -24.90 9.45
C SER A 275 23.51 -24.89 10.98
N ALA A 276 23.32 -23.72 11.60
CA ALA A 276 23.36 -23.53 13.04
C ALA A 276 22.12 -24.07 13.80
N LEU A 277 21.06 -24.49 13.08
CA LEU A 277 19.80 -24.93 13.68
C LEU A 277 19.73 -26.45 13.90
N LYS A 278 18.99 -26.87 14.94
CA LYS A 278 18.61 -28.27 15.15
C LYS A 278 17.87 -28.84 13.94
N LYS A 279 18.03 -30.14 13.65
CA LYS A 279 17.51 -30.86 12.46
C LYS A 279 16.11 -30.42 11.98
N ASN A 280 15.11 -30.42 12.87
CA ASN A 280 13.74 -30.06 12.50
C ASN A 280 13.58 -28.59 12.10
N LYS A 281 14.28 -27.67 12.80
CA LYS A 281 14.27 -26.24 12.47
C LYS A 281 15.10 -25.96 11.22
N ARG A 282 16.25 -26.64 11.04
CA ARG A 282 17.04 -26.59 9.81
C ARG A 282 16.18 -26.89 8.58
N ARG A 283 15.51 -28.05 8.56
CA ARG A 283 14.62 -28.44 7.44
C ARG A 283 13.52 -27.41 7.18
N LEU A 284 12.91 -26.87 8.24
CA LEU A 284 11.84 -25.87 8.12
C LEU A 284 12.37 -24.57 7.48
N TYR A 285 13.48 -24.04 7.98
CA TYR A 285 14.06 -22.78 7.51
C TYR A 285 14.66 -22.91 6.10
N THR A 286 15.31 -24.03 5.77
CA THR A 286 15.79 -24.31 4.41
C THR A 286 14.64 -24.27 3.41
N LYS A 287 13.52 -24.96 3.69
CA LYS A 287 12.34 -24.94 2.81
C LYS A 287 11.71 -23.56 2.71
N ARG A 288 11.61 -22.84 3.84
CA ARG A 288 11.07 -21.48 3.87
C ARG A 288 11.85 -20.55 2.95
N TYR A 289 13.17 -20.55 3.04
CA TYR A 289 13.99 -19.64 2.25
C TYR A 289 13.98 -19.99 0.77
N ALA A 290 14.06 -21.28 0.42
CA ALA A 290 13.87 -21.70 -0.98
C ALA A 290 12.53 -21.23 -1.56
N TRP A 291 11.43 -21.41 -0.81
CA TRP A 291 10.11 -20.95 -1.24
C TRP A 291 10.01 -19.42 -1.35
N LEU A 292 10.65 -18.67 -0.45
CA LEU A 292 10.72 -17.20 -0.54
C LEU A 292 11.54 -16.73 -1.74
N ASP A 293 12.60 -17.46 -2.10
CA ASP A 293 13.44 -17.14 -3.26
C ASP A 293 12.67 -17.39 -4.58
N GLU A 294 11.89 -18.48 -4.65
CA GLU A 294 10.96 -18.74 -5.76
C GLU A 294 9.89 -17.64 -5.86
N LEU A 295 9.26 -17.29 -4.74
CA LEU A 295 8.27 -16.21 -4.68
C LEU A 295 8.85 -14.85 -5.10
N GLU A 296 10.08 -14.54 -4.68
CA GLU A 296 10.78 -13.32 -5.06
C GLU A 296 11.03 -13.28 -6.56
N LEU A 297 11.46 -14.39 -7.16
CA LEU A 297 11.67 -14.50 -8.60
C LEU A 297 10.36 -14.28 -9.38
N ASP A 298 9.30 -15.02 -9.02
CA ASP A 298 8.02 -14.96 -9.71
C ASP A 298 7.37 -13.58 -9.62
N LEU A 299 7.38 -12.99 -8.42
CA LEU A 299 6.80 -11.67 -8.19
C LEU A 299 7.61 -10.58 -8.89
N SER A 300 8.94 -10.65 -8.84
CA SER A 300 9.80 -9.68 -9.53
C SER A 300 9.61 -9.75 -11.04
N ASN A 301 9.52 -10.95 -11.61
CA ASN A 301 9.24 -11.15 -13.04
C ASN A 301 7.88 -10.58 -13.42
N LYS A 302 6.84 -10.83 -12.61
CA LYS A 302 5.51 -10.27 -12.85
C LYS A 302 5.52 -8.74 -12.80
N ILE A 303 6.19 -8.14 -11.82
CA ILE A 303 6.29 -6.67 -11.68
C ILE A 303 7.08 -6.08 -12.85
N ASN A 304 8.19 -6.69 -13.23
CA ASN A 304 9.00 -6.24 -14.36
C ASN A 304 8.22 -6.29 -15.67
N ALA A 305 7.39 -7.31 -15.88
CA ALA A 305 6.51 -7.41 -17.06
C ALA A 305 5.41 -6.33 -17.10
N LEU A 306 5.12 -5.67 -15.98
CA LEU A 306 4.20 -4.53 -15.94
C LEU A 306 4.92 -3.21 -16.26
N LYS A 307 6.26 -3.13 -16.17
CA LYS A 307 6.96 -1.87 -16.38
C LYS A 307 6.85 -1.41 -17.83
N THR A 308 6.83 -0.10 -18.04
CA THR A 308 7.00 0.45 -19.39
C THR A 308 8.38 0.08 -19.93
N GLU A 309 8.46 -0.31 -21.19
CA GLU A 309 9.75 -0.47 -21.87
C GLU A 309 10.51 0.86 -21.78
N THR A 310 11.63 0.86 -21.05
CA THR A 310 12.50 2.03 -21.03
C THR A 310 13.19 2.08 -22.38
N ILE A 311 12.77 3.01 -23.25
CA ILE A 311 13.57 3.37 -24.42
C ILE A 311 14.81 4.06 -23.86
N GLU A 312 15.86 3.30 -23.59
CA GLU A 312 17.20 3.86 -23.40
C GLU A 312 17.60 4.52 -24.73
N LEU A 313 17.36 5.83 -24.82
CA LEU A 313 18.02 6.65 -25.83
C LEU A 313 19.50 6.70 -25.44
N GLY A 314 20.29 5.84 -26.09
CA GLY A 314 21.75 5.86 -26.05
C GLY A 314 22.35 7.11 -26.67
#